data_AF-A0A969HMD1-F1
#
_entry.id   AF-A0A969HMD1-F1
#
_cell.length_a   1.000
_cell.length_b   1.000
_cell.length_c   1.000
_cell.angle_alpha   90.00
_cell.angle_beta   90.00
_cell.angle_gamma   90.00
#
_symmetry.space_group_name_H-M   'P 1'
#
loop_
_entity.id
_entity.type
_entity.pdbx_description
1 polymer ?
#
loop_
_entity_poly.entity_id
_entity_poly.type
_entity_poly.pdbx_seq_one_letter_code
_entity_poly.pdbx_strand_id
1 'polypeptide(L)'
;MLERNNILVRGYLSYFDDRQKSRDTAFLTIFIINLISIVLMVIFILRNVSRPISRLNEMKTIISEGNFDRKIDYRRSDELGEVAKSINSLFENLRNATDFIIAIGEGKLDTEYQRPAETDAQHDRLGTALLEMRDKMSQVAEADRQRNWASEGMAKFAEIFRTHSDSEDFTYIIISNLVKYVDANQGGLFIVEDDRDEDSHLELVAAYAYEKRKYLSRRINKGEGLVGEAYQEGNLIYMTDVPNNYLHITSGLGEANPRSILLIPLKLNDEVYGVVELASFDAFEPYQIDFVERLGESIASTFASVKTSRQTQKLLRESIQLSEQMRAQEEEMRQNLEELVATQEEVQRKNRLIEDQKSELEQTLIEEKRKVELLESQQRGLDMKIQMLQDRIQELENENILIKKQREQWENQV
;
A
#
# COMPACT_ATOMS: atom_id res chain seq x y z
N MET A 1 50.63 -46.80 131.50
CA MET A 1 49.97 -47.24 130.25
C MET A 1 49.33 -46.09 129.44
N LEU A 2 48.93 -44.97 130.07
CA LEU A 2 48.29 -43.83 129.36
C LEU A 2 49.22 -43.04 128.41
N GLU A 3 50.51 -42.85 128.73
CA GLU A 3 51.44 -42.10 127.86
C GLU A 3 51.83 -42.83 126.56
N ARG A 4 52.05 -44.15 126.62
CA ARG A 4 52.44 -44.95 125.44
C ARG A 4 51.31 -45.05 124.41
N ASN A 5 50.06 -45.06 124.86
CA ASN A 5 48.89 -44.97 123.97
C ASN A 5 48.79 -43.59 123.31
N ASN A 6 49.19 -42.51 123.98
CA ASN A 6 49.11 -41.16 123.44
C ASN A 6 50.11 -40.90 122.29
N ILE A 7 51.30 -41.50 122.35
CA ILE A 7 52.31 -41.41 121.28
C ILE A 7 51.88 -42.20 120.03
N LEU A 8 51.36 -43.42 120.22
CA LEU A 8 50.84 -44.22 119.11
C LEU A 8 49.62 -43.55 118.48
N VAL A 9 48.68 -43.03 119.28
CA VAL A 9 47.51 -42.29 118.78
C VAL A 9 47.93 -41.01 118.04
N ARG A 10 48.91 -40.25 118.54
CA ARG A 10 49.44 -39.08 117.80
C ARG A 10 50.13 -39.46 116.49
N GLY A 11 50.88 -40.56 116.44
CA GLY A 11 51.51 -41.05 115.21
C GLY A 11 50.51 -41.57 114.18
N TYR A 12 49.45 -42.26 114.61
CA TYR A 12 48.35 -42.64 113.73
C TYR A 12 47.58 -41.41 113.24
N LEU A 13 47.26 -40.45 114.12
CA LEU A 13 46.59 -39.20 113.75
C LEU A 13 47.43 -38.37 112.78
N SER A 14 48.75 -38.27 112.97
CA SER A 14 49.63 -37.54 112.03
C SER A 14 49.75 -38.27 110.69
N TYR A 15 49.83 -39.60 110.68
CA TYR A 15 49.83 -40.39 109.45
C TYR A 15 48.53 -40.24 108.65
N PHE A 16 47.37 -40.23 109.33
CA PHE A 16 46.07 -39.97 108.70
C PHE A 16 45.96 -38.52 108.20
N ASP A 17 46.43 -37.54 108.97
CA ASP A 17 46.43 -36.12 108.59
C ASP A 17 47.35 -35.84 107.38
N ASP A 18 48.54 -36.46 107.33
CA ASP A 18 49.47 -36.35 106.20
C ASP A 18 48.92 -37.03 104.93
N ARG A 19 48.30 -38.22 105.06
CA ARG A 19 47.60 -38.90 103.97
C ARG A 19 46.40 -38.10 103.47
N GLN A 20 45.68 -37.44 104.37
CA GLN A 20 44.54 -36.58 104.03
C GLN A 20 45.01 -35.33 103.28
N LYS A 21 46.04 -34.63 103.78
CA LYS A 21 46.68 -33.51 103.08
C LYS A 21 47.24 -33.89 101.71
N SER A 22 47.83 -35.08 101.58
CA SER A 22 48.32 -35.58 100.28
C SER A 22 47.17 -35.87 99.30
N ARG A 23 46.03 -36.40 99.76
CA ARG A 23 44.83 -36.57 98.93
C ARG A 23 44.22 -35.22 98.53
N ASP A 24 44.12 -34.29 99.46
CA ASP A 24 43.53 -32.96 99.22
C ASP A 24 44.39 -32.16 98.23
N THR A 25 45.72 -32.21 98.35
CA THR A 25 46.64 -31.61 97.36
C THR A 25 46.57 -32.29 95.99
N ALA A 26 46.38 -33.61 95.93
CA ALA A 26 46.15 -34.33 94.67
C ALA A 26 44.81 -33.93 94.02
N PHE A 27 43.72 -33.80 94.78
CA PHE A 27 42.44 -33.32 94.26
C PHE A 27 42.53 -31.87 93.76
N LEU A 28 43.22 -31.01 94.52
CA LEU A 28 43.38 -29.60 94.17
C LEU A 28 44.23 -29.42 92.90
N THR A 29 45.29 -30.23 92.72
CA THR A 29 46.09 -30.23 91.49
C THR A 29 45.30 -30.72 90.27
N ILE A 30 44.54 -31.82 90.40
CA ILE A 30 43.65 -32.30 89.32
C ILE A 30 42.60 -31.24 88.96
N PHE A 31 42.01 -30.60 89.96
CA PHE A 31 41.03 -29.53 89.77
C PHE A 31 41.63 -28.36 88.99
N ILE A 32 42.83 -27.90 89.37
CA ILE A 32 43.54 -26.83 88.65
C ILE A 32 43.85 -27.24 87.21
N ILE A 33 44.34 -28.45 86.97
CA ILE A 33 44.63 -28.94 85.61
C ILE A 33 43.36 -28.98 84.75
N ASN A 34 42.25 -29.47 85.31
CA ASN A 34 40.96 -29.51 84.60
C ASN A 34 40.46 -28.09 84.28
N LEU A 35 40.56 -27.17 85.23
CA LEU A 35 40.19 -25.76 85.03
C LEU A 35 41.03 -25.12 83.91
N ILE A 36 42.35 -25.33 83.91
CA ILE A 36 43.26 -24.85 82.85
C ILE A 36 42.87 -25.48 81.51
N SER A 37 42.58 -26.78 81.46
CA SER A 37 42.16 -27.47 80.24
C SER A 37 40.86 -26.89 79.67
N ILE A 38 39.87 -26.56 80.52
CA ILE A 38 38.62 -25.92 80.08
C ILE A 38 38.90 -24.54 79.51
N VAL A 39 39.72 -23.72 80.18
CA VAL A 39 40.09 -22.39 79.69
C VAL A 39 40.80 -22.48 78.34
N LEU A 40 41.75 -23.41 78.18
CA LEU A 40 42.44 -23.64 76.90
C LEU A 40 41.46 -24.10 75.81
N MET A 41 40.51 -24.98 76.12
CA MET A 41 39.49 -25.44 75.18
C MET A 41 38.54 -24.29 74.75
N VAL A 42 38.13 -23.43 75.68
CA VAL A 42 37.32 -22.24 75.37
C VAL A 42 38.09 -21.28 74.47
N ILE A 43 39.37 -21.02 74.78
CA ILE A 43 40.23 -20.18 73.93
C ILE A 43 40.39 -20.81 72.54
N PHE A 44 40.55 -22.14 72.46
CA PHE A 44 40.63 -22.86 71.19
C PHE A 44 39.36 -22.69 70.36
N ILE A 45 38.18 -22.91 70.93
CA ILE A 45 36.88 -22.76 70.23
C ILE A 45 36.68 -21.30 69.79
N LEU A 46 36.93 -20.33 70.67
CA LEU A 46 36.79 -18.92 70.34
C LEU A 46 37.72 -18.51 69.18
N ARG A 47 38.95 -19.03 69.16
CA ARG A 47 39.95 -18.67 68.17
C ARG A 47 39.78 -19.42 66.84
N ASN A 48 39.39 -20.69 66.87
CA ASN A 48 39.36 -21.55 65.68
C ASN A 48 37.98 -21.75 65.08
N VAL A 49 36.90 -21.48 65.81
CA VAL A 49 35.52 -21.72 65.35
C VAL A 49 34.69 -20.45 65.41
N SER A 50 34.48 -19.87 66.60
CA SER A 50 33.53 -18.75 66.77
C SER A 50 33.92 -17.49 66.02
N ARG A 51 35.20 -17.09 66.06
CA ARG A 51 35.68 -15.90 65.33
C ARG A 51 35.54 -16.04 63.80
N PRO A 52 36.00 -17.14 63.17
CA PRO A 52 35.74 -17.39 61.75
C PRO A 52 34.25 -17.37 61.36
N ILE A 53 33.39 -18.03 62.12
CA ILE A 53 31.95 -18.07 61.83
C ILE A 53 31.32 -16.67 61.91
N SER A 54 31.71 -15.85 62.88
CA SER A 54 31.23 -14.46 62.97
C SER A 54 31.61 -13.66 61.73
N ARG A 55 32.83 -13.84 61.21
CA ARG A 55 33.24 -13.21 59.95
C ARG A 55 32.39 -13.72 58.80
N LEU A 56 32.10 -15.02 58.72
CA LEU A 56 31.18 -15.59 57.72
C LEU A 56 29.77 -14.97 57.78
N ASN A 57 29.31 -14.60 58.96
CA ASN A 57 27.98 -14.00 59.14
C ASN A 57 27.91 -12.52 58.72
N GLU A 58 29.03 -11.81 58.70
CA GLU A 58 29.11 -10.42 58.21
C GLU A 58 28.84 -10.32 56.68
N MET A 59 28.92 -11.44 55.95
CA MET A 59 28.63 -11.50 54.50
C MET A 59 27.15 -11.40 54.17
N LYS A 60 26.25 -11.62 55.14
CA LYS A 60 24.82 -11.42 54.92
C LYS A 60 24.53 -10.02 54.35
N THR A 61 25.27 -9.02 54.84
CA THR A 61 25.16 -7.63 54.40
C THR A 61 25.64 -7.46 52.95
N ILE A 62 26.77 -8.09 52.59
CA ILE A 62 27.34 -8.06 51.23
C ILE A 62 26.35 -8.66 50.21
N ILE A 63 25.74 -9.81 50.55
CA ILE A 63 24.73 -10.45 49.69
C ILE A 63 23.48 -9.57 49.56
N SER A 64 23.04 -8.96 50.67
CA SER A 64 21.85 -8.11 50.68
C SER A 64 22.03 -6.80 49.90
N GLU A 65 23.27 -6.30 49.81
CA GLU A 65 23.63 -5.10 49.06
C GLU A 65 23.84 -5.36 47.56
N GLY A 66 23.96 -6.62 47.13
CA GLY A 66 24.20 -7.00 45.73
C GLY A 66 25.59 -6.64 45.22
N ASN A 67 26.53 -6.29 46.10
CA ASN A 67 27.90 -5.94 45.74
C ASN A 67 28.82 -7.17 45.89
N PHE A 68 29.13 -7.83 44.77
CA PHE A 68 29.92 -9.07 44.73
C PHE A 68 31.43 -8.86 44.51
N ASP A 69 31.94 -7.62 44.62
CA ASP A 69 33.37 -7.32 44.43
C ASP A 69 34.26 -7.78 45.59
N ARG A 70 33.66 -8.06 46.76
CA ARG A 70 34.39 -8.43 47.97
C ARG A 70 34.56 -9.95 48.06
N LYS A 71 35.79 -10.40 48.31
CA LYS A 71 36.12 -11.83 48.55
C LYS A 71 36.28 -12.13 50.04
N ILE A 72 35.92 -13.34 50.42
CA ILE A 72 36.17 -13.91 51.74
C ILE A 72 37.65 -14.32 51.82
N ASP A 73 38.46 -13.54 52.54
CA ASP A 73 39.87 -13.90 52.81
C ASP A 73 39.94 -14.88 53.98
N TYR A 74 39.76 -16.16 53.66
CA TYR A 74 39.89 -17.25 54.61
C TYR A 74 40.69 -18.39 53.99
N ARG A 75 41.94 -18.54 54.43
CA ARG A 75 42.96 -19.39 53.78
C ARG A 75 43.23 -20.71 54.48
N ARG A 76 42.47 -21.06 55.53
CA ARG A 76 42.63 -22.36 56.17
C ARG A 76 42.07 -23.44 55.24
N SER A 77 42.73 -24.60 55.24
CA SER A 77 42.31 -25.78 54.46
C SER A 77 41.39 -26.69 55.27
N ASP A 78 40.52 -26.09 56.09
CA ASP A 78 39.49 -26.79 56.87
C ASP A 78 38.11 -26.63 56.20
N GLU A 79 37.05 -27.15 56.82
CA GLU A 79 35.70 -27.12 56.28
C GLU A 79 35.18 -25.69 56.08
N LEU A 80 35.58 -24.76 56.95
CA LEU A 80 35.25 -23.33 56.80
C LEU A 80 35.98 -22.72 55.60
N GLY A 81 37.16 -23.26 55.27
CA GLY A 81 37.93 -23.01 54.05
C GLY A 81 37.16 -23.31 52.79
N GLU A 82 36.63 -24.53 52.71
CA GLU A 82 35.86 -24.99 51.55
C GLU A 82 34.55 -24.19 51.39
N VAL A 83 33.88 -23.85 52.49
CA VAL A 83 32.70 -22.97 52.47
C VAL A 83 33.07 -21.58 51.96
N ALA A 84 34.17 -20.99 52.44
CA ALA A 84 34.64 -19.68 51.98
C ALA A 84 34.98 -19.68 50.48
N LYS A 85 35.63 -20.73 49.98
CA LYS A 85 35.90 -20.90 48.53
C LYS A 85 34.61 -20.99 47.73
N SER A 86 33.65 -21.80 48.18
CA SER A 86 32.37 -22.01 47.47
C SER A 86 31.56 -20.71 47.38
N ILE A 87 31.53 -19.92 48.46
CA ILE A 87 30.88 -18.60 48.45
C ILE A 87 31.62 -17.62 47.54
N ASN A 88 32.97 -17.63 47.54
CA ASN A 88 33.75 -16.79 46.63
C ASN A 88 33.48 -17.12 45.16
N SER A 89 33.38 -18.41 44.80
CA SER A 89 33.01 -18.83 43.44
C SER A 89 31.60 -18.37 43.08
N LEU A 90 30.64 -18.46 44.00
CA LEU A 90 29.29 -17.93 43.79
C LEU A 90 29.30 -16.42 43.54
N PHE A 91 30.04 -15.64 44.35
CA PHE A 91 30.17 -14.19 44.17
C PHE A 91 30.77 -13.85 42.81
N GLU A 92 31.81 -14.58 42.38
CA GLU A 92 32.42 -14.40 41.07
C GLU A 92 31.41 -14.68 39.94
N ASN A 93 30.62 -15.75 40.05
CA ASN A 93 29.58 -16.08 39.08
C ASN A 93 28.49 -15.01 39.00
N LEU A 94 28.03 -14.50 40.15
CA LEU A 94 27.01 -13.44 40.21
C LEU A 94 27.53 -12.09 39.71
N ARG A 95 28.81 -11.80 39.95
CA ARG A 95 29.48 -10.64 39.38
C ARG A 95 29.53 -10.74 37.85
N ASN A 96 30.02 -11.86 37.30
CA ASN A 96 30.08 -12.07 35.85
C ASN A 96 28.69 -12.00 35.20
N ALA A 97 27.66 -12.54 35.87
CA ALA A 97 26.27 -12.42 35.45
C ALA A 97 25.78 -10.96 35.44
N THR A 98 26.04 -10.21 36.51
CA THR A 98 25.68 -8.78 36.60
C THR A 98 26.38 -7.96 35.51
N ASP A 99 27.70 -8.15 35.35
CA ASP A 99 28.49 -7.45 34.33
C ASP A 99 27.96 -7.75 32.92
N PHE A 100 27.58 -9.00 32.66
CA PHE A 100 26.95 -9.41 31.40
C PHE A 100 25.59 -8.75 31.20
N ILE A 101 24.69 -8.76 32.19
CA ILE A 101 23.38 -8.11 32.11
C ILE A 101 23.53 -6.61 31.84
N ILE A 102 24.47 -5.93 32.50
CA ILE A 102 24.76 -4.52 32.25
C ILE A 102 25.21 -4.31 30.81
N ALA A 103 26.13 -5.14 30.30
CA ALA A 103 26.58 -5.06 28.91
C ALA A 103 25.41 -5.25 27.90
N ILE A 104 24.51 -6.21 28.14
CA ILE A 104 23.31 -6.41 27.33
C ILE A 104 22.38 -5.18 27.42
N GLY A 105 22.18 -4.62 28.62
CA GLY A 105 21.38 -3.41 28.83
C GLY A 105 21.94 -2.17 28.14
N GLU A 106 23.26 -2.10 27.95
CA GLU A 106 23.95 -1.06 27.17
C GLU A 106 23.92 -1.31 25.66
N GLY A 107 23.30 -2.41 25.19
CA GLY A 107 23.22 -2.78 23.78
C GLY A 107 24.45 -3.52 23.22
N LYS A 108 25.39 -3.97 24.08
CA LYS A 108 26.58 -4.73 23.68
C LYS A 108 26.26 -6.22 23.54
N LEU A 109 25.51 -6.57 22.50
CA LEU A 109 25.01 -7.92 22.28
C LEU A 109 26.06 -8.92 21.77
N ASP A 110 27.25 -8.46 21.37
CA ASP A 110 28.37 -9.31 20.95
C ASP A 110 29.24 -9.80 22.13
N THR A 111 28.86 -9.47 23.37
CA THR A 111 29.63 -9.84 24.56
C THR A 111 29.58 -11.36 24.79
N GLU A 112 30.74 -11.96 25.01
CA GLU A 112 30.86 -13.38 25.36
C GLU A 112 30.67 -13.57 26.86
N TYR A 113 29.76 -14.48 27.25
CA TYR A 113 29.55 -14.82 28.66
C TYR A 113 30.64 -15.77 29.14
N GLN A 114 31.47 -15.32 30.08
CA GLN A 114 32.51 -16.16 30.68
C GLN A 114 31.89 -17.17 31.64
N ARG A 115 31.76 -18.42 31.20
CA ARG A 115 31.30 -19.52 32.06
C ARG A 115 32.39 -19.90 33.08
N PRO A 116 32.02 -20.22 34.33
CA PRO A 116 33.00 -20.67 35.32
C PRO A 116 33.58 -22.03 34.92
N ALA A 117 34.90 -22.19 35.02
CA ALA A 117 35.64 -23.36 34.53
C ALA A 117 35.27 -24.70 35.21
N GLU A 118 34.66 -24.65 36.39
CA GLU A 118 34.30 -25.83 37.20
C GLU A 118 32.84 -26.28 37.03
N THR A 119 32.03 -25.53 36.28
CA THR A 119 30.60 -25.83 36.12
C THR A 119 30.38 -26.57 34.80
N ASP A 120 29.91 -27.82 34.90
CA ASP A 120 29.51 -28.57 33.72
C ASP A 120 28.37 -27.83 32.99
N ALA A 121 28.47 -27.69 31.66
CA ALA A 121 27.56 -26.86 30.86
C ALA A 121 26.08 -27.28 31.01
N GLN A 122 25.84 -28.53 31.44
CA GLN A 122 24.52 -29.09 31.66
C GLN A 122 23.85 -28.62 32.98
N HIS A 123 24.62 -28.06 33.92
CA HIS A 123 24.12 -27.64 35.24
C HIS A 123 24.12 -26.10 35.43
N ASP A 124 24.69 -25.34 34.50
CA ASP A 124 24.68 -23.87 34.53
C ASP A 124 23.37 -23.28 33.97
N ARG A 125 22.31 -23.37 34.78
CA ARG A 125 20.99 -22.82 34.43
C ARG A 125 21.00 -21.30 34.28
N LEU A 126 21.79 -20.59 35.10
CA LEU A 126 21.87 -19.13 35.05
C LEU A 126 22.55 -18.68 33.76
N GLY A 127 23.73 -19.21 33.45
CA GLY A 127 24.44 -18.86 32.22
C GLY A 127 23.65 -19.22 30.97
N THR A 128 22.93 -20.35 30.97
CA THR A 128 22.04 -20.72 29.86
C THR A 128 20.91 -19.69 29.67
N ALA A 129 20.22 -19.31 30.74
CA ALA A 129 19.14 -18.31 30.68
C ALA A 129 19.64 -16.92 30.25
N LEU A 130 20.85 -16.52 30.65
CA LEU A 130 21.48 -15.27 30.24
C LEU A 130 21.81 -15.25 28.73
N LEU A 131 22.35 -16.36 28.21
CA LEU A 131 22.62 -16.51 26.79
C LEU A 131 21.33 -16.48 25.97
N GLU A 132 20.29 -17.20 26.39
CA GLU A 132 18.97 -17.14 25.77
C GLU A 132 18.38 -15.72 25.77
N MET A 133 18.54 -14.99 26.88
CA MET A 133 18.12 -13.58 26.97
C MET A 133 18.87 -12.70 25.97
N ARG A 134 20.21 -12.81 25.90
CA ARG A 134 21.02 -12.07 24.90
C ARG A 134 20.55 -12.39 23.49
N ASP A 135 20.41 -13.67 23.15
CA ASP A 135 20.03 -14.10 21.80
C ASP A 135 18.64 -13.57 21.44
N LYS A 136 17.70 -13.57 22.40
CA LYS A 136 16.38 -12.97 22.20
C LYS A 136 16.43 -11.45 22.03
N MET A 137 17.24 -10.77 22.83
CA MET A 137 17.45 -9.32 22.69
C MET A 137 18.11 -8.97 21.36
N SER A 138 19.04 -9.80 20.87
CA SER A 138 19.67 -9.65 19.55
C SER A 138 18.65 -9.80 18.43
N GLN A 139 17.79 -10.82 18.49
CA GLN A 139 16.69 -10.98 17.54
C GLN A 139 15.72 -9.79 17.55
N VAL A 140 15.36 -9.28 18.74
CA VAL A 140 14.47 -8.12 18.88
C VAL A 140 15.12 -6.87 18.31
N ALA A 141 16.39 -6.62 18.64
CA ALA A 141 17.13 -5.46 18.16
C ALA A 141 17.30 -5.48 16.63
N GLU A 142 17.55 -6.64 16.04
CA GLU A 142 17.65 -6.78 14.59
C GLU A 142 16.29 -6.58 13.90
N ALA A 143 15.22 -7.16 14.45
CA ALA A 143 13.87 -6.94 13.92
C ALA A 143 13.45 -5.46 14.02
N ASP A 144 13.77 -4.79 15.12
CA ASP A 144 13.50 -3.36 15.29
C ASP A 144 14.33 -2.51 14.33
N ARG A 145 15.60 -2.87 14.08
CA ARG A 145 16.45 -2.22 13.07
C ARG A 145 15.83 -2.32 11.68
N GLN A 146 15.41 -3.53 11.28
CA GLN A 146 14.78 -3.77 9.97
C GLN A 146 13.46 -3.00 9.83
N ARG A 147 12.63 -2.97 10.89
CA ARG A 147 11.38 -2.19 10.92
C ARG A 147 11.63 -0.70 10.80
N ASN A 148 12.62 -0.17 11.53
CA ASN A 148 12.96 1.25 11.49
C ASN A 148 13.48 1.64 10.10
N TRP A 149 14.36 0.82 9.51
CA TRP A 149 14.81 1.00 8.13
C TRP A 149 13.62 1.05 7.18
N ALA A 150 12.72 0.06 7.19
CA ALA A 150 11.56 0.06 6.30
C ALA A 150 10.66 1.29 6.51
N SER A 151 10.48 1.73 7.77
CA SER A 151 9.66 2.90 8.12
C SER A 151 10.27 4.21 7.59
N GLU A 152 11.58 4.37 7.71
CA GLU A 152 12.32 5.51 7.14
C GLU A 152 12.23 5.52 5.61
N GLY A 153 12.35 4.34 4.99
CA GLY A 153 12.16 4.17 3.56
C GLY A 153 10.77 4.61 3.12
N MET A 154 9.72 4.12 3.78
CA MET A 154 8.34 4.50 3.44
C MET A 154 8.10 5.99 3.60
N ALA A 155 8.60 6.61 4.67
CA ALA A 155 8.51 8.05 4.88
C ALA A 155 9.20 8.84 3.74
N LYS A 156 10.38 8.39 3.30
CA LYS A 156 11.11 8.99 2.18
C LYS A 156 10.30 8.90 0.87
N PHE A 157 9.73 7.74 0.56
CA PHE A 157 8.95 7.57 -0.67
C PHE A 157 7.60 8.30 -0.61
N ALA A 158 6.95 8.38 0.54
CA ALA A 158 5.76 9.19 0.73
C ALA A 158 6.02 10.68 0.41
N GLU A 159 7.18 11.21 0.79
CA GLU A 159 7.58 12.57 0.41
C GLU A 159 7.82 12.69 -1.11
N ILE A 160 8.49 11.71 -1.73
CA ILE A 160 8.71 11.68 -3.18
C ILE A 160 7.38 11.72 -3.93
N PHE A 161 6.42 10.87 -3.54
CA PHE A 161 5.08 10.84 -4.11
C PHE A 161 4.39 12.20 -3.96
N ARG A 162 4.43 12.82 -2.78
CA ARG A 162 3.78 14.11 -2.55
C ARG A 162 4.37 15.25 -3.37
N THR A 163 5.70 15.32 -3.52
CA THR A 163 6.38 16.49 -4.12
C THR A 163 6.49 16.40 -5.64
N HIS A 164 6.54 15.19 -6.21
CA HIS A 164 6.88 14.98 -7.62
C HIS A 164 5.77 14.33 -8.46
N SER A 165 4.57 14.09 -7.92
CA SER A 165 3.47 13.39 -8.64
C SER A 165 3.17 13.94 -10.04
N ASP A 166 3.34 15.25 -10.26
CA ASP A 166 3.04 15.91 -11.54
C ASP A 166 4.29 16.11 -12.43
N SER A 167 5.46 15.65 -12.00
CA SER A 167 6.71 15.81 -12.75
C SER A 167 6.85 14.76 -13.85
N GLU A 168 7.33 15.17 -15.04
CA GLU A 168 7.67 14.23 -16.12
C GLU A 168 8.77 13.23 -15.70
N ASP A 169 9.62 13.58 -14.73
CA ASP A 169 10.71 12.73 -14.22
C ASP A 169 10.29 11.84 -13.03
N PHE A 170 9.02 11.87 -12.63
CA PHE A 170 8.53 11.19 -11.43
C PHE A 170 8.89 9.70 -11.36
N THR A 171 8.64 8.98 -12.46
CA THR A 171 8.95 7.54 -12.61
C THR A 171 10.45 7.28 -12.43
N TYR A 172 11.30 8.13 -12.99
CA TYR A 172 12.75 8.03 -12.86
C TYR A 172 13.22 8.32 -11.43
N ILE A 173 12.63 9.31 -10.76
CA ILE A 173 12.95 9.64 -9.36
C ILE A 173 12.60 8.46 -8.44
N ILE A 174 11.47 7.80 -8.65
CA ILE A 174 11.07 6.60 -7.89
C ILE A 174 12.11 5.50 -8.07
N ILE A 175 12.35 5.05 -9.30
CA ILE A 175 13.20 3.88 -9.54
C ILE A 175 14.66 4.15 -9.14
N SER A 176 15.18 5.35 -9.39
CA SER A 176 16.55 5.70 -9.01
C SER A 176 16.74 5.80 -7.49
N ASN A 177 15.74 6.27 -6.75
CA ASN A 177 15.79 6.25 -5.28
C ASN A 177 15.62 4.83 -4.74
N LEU A 178 14.76 4.02 -5.37
CA LEU A 178 14.52 2.63 -4.96
C LEU A 178 15.78 1.81 -5.08
N VAL A 179 16.41 1.82 -6.26
CA VAL A 179 17.65 1.10 -6.52
C VAL A 179 18.73 1.49 -5.50
N LYS A 180 18.93 2.79 -5.24
CA LYS A 180 19.90 3.26 -4.26
C LYS A 180 19.55 2.91 -2.81
N TYR A 181 18.27 2.84 -2.48
CA TYR A 181 17.83 2.61 -1.11
C TYR A 181 17.95 1.14 -0.70
N VAL A 182 17.64 0.21 -1.62
CA VAL A 182 17.80 -1.24 -1.40
C VAL A 182 19.20 -1.75 -1.77
N ASP A 183 20.12 -0.86 -2.15
CA ASP A 183 21.47 -1.17 -2.61
C ASP A 183 21.51 -2.15 -3.81
N ALA A 184 20.57 -1.98 -4.74
CA ALA A 184 20.56 -2.69 -6.01
C ALA A 184 21.47 -1.99 -7.05
N ASN A 185 21.80 -2.68 -8.13
CA ASN A 185 22.65 -2.14 -9.19
C ASN A 185 21.84 -1.53 -10.34
N GLN A 186 20.70 -2.13 -10.68
CA GLN A 186 19.82 -1.70 -11.76
C GLN A 186 18.36 -1.82 -11.37
N GLY A 187 17.53 -1.03 -12.03
CA GLY A 187 16.08 -1.16 -11.89
C GLY A 187 15.31 -0.62 -13.08
N GLY A 188 14.16 -1.22 -13.34
CA GLY A 188 13.17 -0.83 -14.34
C GLY A 188 11.79 -0.68 -13.69
N LEU A 189 11.05 0.33 -14.14
CA LEU A 189 9.64 0.52 -13.78
C LEU A 189 8.80 0.38 -15.05
N PHE A 190 7.94 -0.62 -15.05
CA PHE A 190 6.99 -0.90 -16.11
C PHE A 190 5.58 -0.55 -15.64
N ILE A 191 4.82 0.17 -16.45
CA ILE A 191 3.44 0.57 -16.13
C ILE A 191 2.52 0.02 -17.22
N VAL A 192 1.31 -0.39 -16.80
CA VAL A 192 0.28 -0.89 -17.71
C VAL A 192 -0.36 0.28 -18.45
N GLU A 193 -0.36 0.21 -19.77
CA GLU A 193 -1.11 1.13 -20.63
C GLU A 193 -2.33 0.39 -21.21
N ASP A 194 -3.52 0.95 -20.97
CA ASP A 194 -4.81 0.40 -21.44
C ASP A 194 -5.41 1.35 -22.47
N ASP A 195 -4.98 1.21 -23.72
CA ASP A 195 -5.56 1.98 -24.83
C ASP A 195 -6.87 1.35 -25.37
N ARG A 196 -7.20 0.12 -24.94
CA ARG A 196 -8.45 -0.66 -25.12
C ARG A 196 -8.24 -2.07 -24.53
N ASP A 197 -9.25 -2.67 -23.87
CA ASP A 197 -9.19 -3.94 -23.09
C ASP A 197 -8.47 -5.14 -23.77
N GLU A 198 -8.32 -5.16 -25.10
CA GLU A 198 -7.66 -6.25 -25.85
C GLU A 198 -6.16 -6.03 -26.12
N ASP A 199 -5.60 -4.84 -25.86
CA ASP A 199 -4.20 -4.49 -26.20
C ASP A 199 -3.43 -3.97 -24.97
N SER A 200 -3.82 -4.42 -23.78
CA SER A 200 -3.18 -4.07 -22.51
C SER A 200 -1.75 -4.61 -22.47
N HIS A 201 -0.78 -3.72 -22.35
CA HIS A 201 0.64 -4.05 -22.36
C HIS A 201 1.41 -3.25 -21.33
N LEU A 202 2.56 -3.77 -20.93
CA LEU A 202 3.51 -3.06 -20.10
C LEU A 202 4.43 -2.19 -20.98
N GLU A 203 4.63 -0.96 -20.57
CA GLU A 203 5.62 -0.05 -21.12
C GLU A 203 6.68 0.30 -20.07
N LEU A 204 7.96 0.24 -20.47
CA LEU A 204 9.08 0.68 -19.64
C LEU A 204 9.10 2.21 -19.54
N VAL A 205 8.55 2.76 -18.47
CA VAL A 205 8.44 4.22 -18.27
C VAL A 205 9.68 4.83 -17.63
N ALA A 206 10.49 4.04 -16.93
CA ALA A 206 11.75 4.49 -16.38
C ALA A 206 12.74 3.35 -16.16
N ALA A 207 14.02 3.65 -16.34
CA ALA A 207 15.10 2.71 -16.06
C ALA A 207 16.30 3.43 -15.44
N TYR A 208 16.95 2.80 -14.46
CA TYR A 208 18.14 3.29 -13.80
C TYR A 208 19.32 2.34 -14.04
N ALA A 209 20.48 2.91 -14.40
CA ALA A 209 21.69 2.18 -14.78
C ALA A 209 21.49 1.12 -15.88
N TYR A 210 20.48 1.29 -16.73
CA TYR A 210 20.13 0.40 -17.83
C TYR A 210 20.79 0.86 -19.14
N GLU A 211 21.49 -0.05 -19.81
CA GLU A 211 22.49 0.28 -20.83
C GLU A 211 21.93 0.97 -22.09
N LYS A 212 20.64 0.80 -22.41
CA LYS A 212 20.09 1.27 -23.68
C LYS A 212 18.81 2.08 -23.48
N ARG A 213 18.98 3.41 -23.41
CA ARG A 213 17.90 4.41 -23.66
C ARG A 213 17.16 4.17 -24.99
N LYS A 214 17.74 3.41 -25.93
CA LYS A 214 17.11 2.99 -27.20
C LYS A 214 15.91 2.04 -27.05
N TYR A 215 15.63 1.52 -25.85
CA TYR A 215 14.48 0.64 -25.58
C TYR A 215 13.47 1.23 -24.59
N LEU A 216 13.46 2.55 -24.36
CA LEU A 216 12.46 3.29 -23.56
C LEU A 216 11.03 3.26 -24.15
N SER A 217 10.69 2.22 -24.93
CA SER A 217 9.40 2.03 -25.60
C SER A 217 9.20 0.53 -25.92
N ARG A 218 9.78 -0.37 -25.12
CA ARG A 218 9.57 -1.82 -25.30
C ARG A 218 8.21 -2.16 -24.71
N ARG A 219 7.27 -2.53 -25.58
CA ARG A 219 6.00 -3.14 -25.19
C ARG A 219 6.26 -4.58 -24.78
N ILE A 220 5.76 -4.97 -23.62
CA ILE A 220 5.82 -6.34 -23.11
C ILE A 220 4.38 -6.80 -22.89
N ASN A 221 4.00 -7.89 -23.54
CA ASN A 221 2.67 -8.46 -23.41
C ASN A 221 2.57 -9.36 -22.16
N LYS A 222 1.33 -9.67 -21.75
CA LYS A 222 1.08 -10.68 -20.70
C LYS A 222 1.78 -12.00 -21.03
N GLY A 223 2.51 -12.56 -20.07
CA GLY A 223 3.25 -13.81 -20.22
C GLY A 223 4.55 -13.73 -21.04
N GLU A 224 4.95 -12.53 -21.50
CA GLU A 224 6.21 -12.34 -22.22
C GLU A 224 7.38 -12.08 -21.25
N GLY A 225 8.24 -13.09 -21.06
CA GLY A 225 9.37 -13.01 -20.13
C GLY A 225 8.95 -12.90 -18.67
N LEU A 226 9.91 -12.71 -17.75
CA LEU A 226 9.59 -12.68 -16.31
C LEU A 226 8.73 -11.47 -15.93
N VAL A 227 8.95 -10.32 -16.59
CA VAL A 227 8.16 -9.10 -16.36
C VAL A 227 6.70 -9.32 -16.79
N GLY A 228 6.48 -9.93 -17.95
CA GLY A 228 5.13 -10.27 -18.43
C GLY A 228 4.47 -11.39 -17.63
N GLU A 229 5.24 -12.34 -17.09
CA GLU A 229 4.77 -13.39 -16.18
C GLU A 229 4.33 -12.82 -14.83
N ALA A 230 5.15 -11.95 -14.22
CA ALA A 230 4.78 -11.23 -12.99
C ALA A 230 3.52 -10.39 -13.18
N TYR A 231 3.34 -9.79 -14.37
CA TYR A 231 2.12 -9.06 -14.72
C TYR A 231 0.90 -9.96 -14.87
N GLN A 232 1.05 -11.13 -15.50
CA GLN A 232 -0.04 -12.07 -15.73
C GLN A 232 -0.50 -12.75 -14.44
N GLU A 233 0.43 -13.19 -13.61
CA GLU A 233 0.10 -13.91 -12.38
C GLU A 233 -0.17 -12.99 -11.19
N GLY A 234 0.41 -11.78 -11.19
CA GLY A 234 0.33 -10.86 -10.06
C GLY A 234 1.11 -11.34 -8.83
N ASN A 235 2.05 -12.27 -9.02
CA ASN A 235 2.91 -12.82 -7.97
C ASN A 235 4.31 -12.21 -8.02
N LEU A 236 4.93 -12.07 -6.85
CA LEU A 236 6.33 -11.69 -6.74
C LEU A 236 7.22 -12.80 -7.34
N ILE A 237 8.25 -12.41 -8.09
CA ILE A 237 9.25 -13.35 -8.63
C ILE A 237 10.61 -12.94 -8.07
N TYR A 238 11.23 -13.83 -7.29
CA TYR A 238 12.58 -13.65 -6.77
C TYR A 238 13.47 -14.79 -7.22
N MET A 239 14.54 -14.45 -7.94
CA MET A 239 15.46 -15.41 -8.54
C MET A 239 16.90 -15.09 -8.14
N THR A 240 17.63 -16.10 -7.65
CA THR A 240 19.05 -16.01 -7.25
C THR A 240 19.99 -16.79 -8.16
N ASP A 241 19.44 -17.51 -9.14
CA ASP A 241 20.20 -18.21 -10.18
C ASP A 241 19.80 -17.64 -11.55
N VAL A 242 20.44 -16.54 -11.92
CA VAL A 242 20.10 -15.78 -13.13
C VAL A 242 20.84 -16.36 -14.34
N PRO A 243 20.14 -16.74 -15.42
CA PRO A 243 20.79 -17.22 -16.65
C PRO A 243 21.74 -16.19 -17.26
N ASN A 244 22.89 -16.65 -17.78
CA ASN A 244 24.00 -15.80 -18.22
C ASN A 244 23.68 -14.77 -19.34
N ASN A 245 22.55 -14.91 -20.05
CA ASN A 245 22.15 -14.03 -21.15
C ASN A 245 20.83 -13.29 -20.86
N TYR A 246 20.34 -13.31 -19.61
CA TYR A 246 19.07 -12.67 -19.26
C TYR A 246 19.21 -11.15 -19.12
N LEU A 247 20.21 -10.70 -18.36
CA LEU A 247 20.48 -9.28 -18.09
C LEU A 247 21.98 -9.05 -17.90
N HIS A 248 22.48 -7.90 -18.37
CA HIS A 248 23.87 -7.48 -18.18
C HIS A 248 23.93 -6.14 -17.45
N ILE A 249 24.71 -6.09 -16.37
CA ILE A 249 25.13 -4.87 -15.69
C ILE A 249 26.39 -4.38 -16.35
N THR A 250 26.33 -3.20 -16.96
CA THR A 250 27.42 -2.70 -17.78
C THR A 250 28.05 -1.45 -17.18
N SER A 251 29.34 -1.32 -17.43
CA SER A 251 30.20 -0.24 -16.99
C SER A 251 31.01 0.21 -18.19
N GLY A 252 31.56 1.42 -18.14
CA GLY A 252 32.52 1.90 -19.15
C GLY A 252 33.77 1.01 -19.31
N LEU A 253 33.96 0.03 -18.41
CA LEU A 253 35.10 -0.89 -18.39
C LEU A 253 34.72 -2.36 -18.66
N GLY A 254 33.44 -2.73 -18.78
CA GLY A 254 33.02 -4.11 -19.02
C GLY A 254 31.58 -4.41 -18.61
N GLU A 255 31.17 -5.67 -18.73
CA GLU A 255 29.82 -6.16 -18.44
C GLU A 255 29.87 -7.35 -17.48
N ALA A 256 28.88 -7.47 -16.58
CA ALA A 256 28.76 -8.56 -15.61
C ALA A 256 27.28 -8.94 -15.40
N ASN A 257 27.02 -10.20 -15.05
CA ASN A 257 25.67 -10.70 -14.80
C ASN A 257 25.26 -10.47 -13.34
N PRO A 258 24.03 -10.03 -13.06
CA PRO A 258 23.52 -9.96 -11.70
C PRO A 258 23.41 -11.38 -11.11
N ARG A 259 23.52 -11.48 -9.77
CA ARG A 259 23.29 -12.75 -9.06
C ARG A 259 21.85 -12.86 -8.58
N SER A 260 21.12 -11.74 -8.46
CA SER A 260 19.73 -11.76 -8.03
C SER A 260 18.87 -10.82 -8.87
N ILE A 261 17.63 -11.24 -9.11
CA ILE A 261 16.58 -10.44 -9.76
C ILE A 261 15.32 -10.53 -8.92
N LEU A 262 14.70 -9.38 -8.69
CA LEU A 262 13.44 -9.24 -7.97
C LEU A 262 12.44 -8.52 -8.87
N LEU A 263 11.31 -9.17 -9.14
CA LEU A 263 10.17 -8.58 -9.85
C LEU A 263 8.99 -8.48 -8.90
N ILE A 264 8.54 -7.26 -8.66
CA ILE A 264 7.41 -6.95 -7.78
C ILE A 264 6.26 -6.41 -8.65
N PRO A 265 5.13 -7.11 -8.73
CA PRO A 265 3.93 -6.58 -9.37
C PRO A 265 3.36 -5.43 -8.52
N LEU A 266 3.03 -4.33 -9.18
CA LEU A 266 2.42 -3.15 -8.57
C LEU A 266 0.91 -3.37 -8.51
N LYS A 267 0.43 -3.92 -7.40
CA LYS A 267 -0.94 -4.41 -7.26
C LYS A 267 -1.78 -3.53 -6.33
N LEU A 268 -3.03 -3.26 -6.71
CA LEU A 268 -4.04 -2.62 -5.87
C LEU A 268 -5.39 -3.30 -6.11
N ASN A 269 -6.06 -3.78 -5.05
CA ASN A 269 -7.37 -4.46 -5.13
C ASN A 269 -7.45 -5.57 -6.21
N ASP A 270 -6.44 -6.44 -6.27
CA ASP A 270 -6.34 -7.50 -7.27
C ASP A 270 -6.04 -7.11 -8.73
N GLU A 271 -5.90 -5.82 -9.00
CA GLU A 271 -5.50 -5.29 -10.31
C GLU A 271 -4.01 -4.93 -10.32
N VAL A 272 -3.29 -5.33 -11.37
CA VAL A 272 -1.86 -5.02 -11.55
C VAL A 272 -1.72 -3.79 -12.43
N TYR A 273 -1.12 -2.73 -11.89
CA TYR A 273 -0.89 -1.44 -12.54
C TYR A 273 0.49 -1.34 -13.19
N GLY A 274 1.37 -2.30 -12.92
CA GLY A 274 2.74 -2.30 -13.43
C GLY A 274 3.61 -3.36 -12.77
N VAL A 275 4.90 -3.34 -13.07
CA VAL A 275 5.90 -4.22 -12.47
C VAL A 275 7.17 -3.42 -12.21
N VAL A 276 7.77 -3.58 -11.04
CA VAL A 276 9.12 -3.12 -10.74
C VAL A 276 10.08 -4.29 -10.88
N GLU A 277 11.12 -4.11 -11.67
CA GLU A 277 12.23 -5.06 -11.80
C GLU A 277 13.48 -4.45 -11.17
N LEU A 278 14.15 -5.20 -10.29
CA LEU A 278 15.41 -4.83 -9.65
C LEU A 278 16.42 -5.94 -9.87
N ALA A 279 17.66 -5.56 -10.17
CA ALA A 279 18.76 -6.52 -10.31
C ALA A 279 19.94 -6.10 -9.42
N SER A 280 20.52 -7.08 -8.72
CA SER A 280 21.65 -6.88 -7.82
C SER A 280 22.71 -7.97 -7.97
N PHE A 281 23.96 -7.61 -7.66
CA PHE A 281 25.01 -8.59 -7.43
C PHE A 281 24.84 -9.31 -6.09
N ASP A 282 24.11 -8.77 -5.13
CA ASP A 282 23.91 -9.40 -3.83
C ASP A 282 22.48 -9.90 -3.67
N ALA A 283 22.27 -10.89 -2.80
CA ALA A 283 20.94 -11.40 -2.53
C ALA A 283 20.11 -10.33 -1.77
N PHE A 284 18.83 -10.20 -2.12
CA PHE A 284 17.93 -9.35 -1.35
C PHE A 284 17.55 -10.05 -0.05
N GLU A 285 17.70 -9.34 1.06
CA GLU A 285 17.26 -9.81 2.37
C GLU A 285 15.72 -9.79 2.47
N PRO A 286 15.09 -10.69 3.24
CA PRO A 286 13.62 -10.78 3.31
C PRO A 286 12.93 -9.46 3.68
N TYR A 287 13.53 -8.65 4.56
CA TYR A 287 12.99 -7.35 4.96
C TYR A 287 13.05 -6.31 3.82
N GLN A 288 14.02 -6.43 2.90
CA GLN A 288 14.10 -5.57 1.72
C GLN A 288 13.01 -5.95 0.73
N ILE A 289 12.75 -7.25 0.54
CA ILE A 289 11.68 -7.72 -0.35
C ILE A 289 10.31 -7.25 0.16
N ASP A 290 9.99 -7.46 1.45
CA ASP A 290 8.74 -6.98 2.08
C ASP A 290 8.60 -5.45 1.96
N PHE A 291 9.70 -4.71 2.10
CA PHE A 291 9.71 -3.26 1.88
C PHE A 291 9.35 -2.88 0.44
N VAL A 292 9.96 -3.52 -0.57
CA VAL A 292 9.67 -3.22 -1.99
C VAL A 292 8.24 -3.62 -2.35
N GLU A 293 7.73 -4.72 -1.81
CA GLU A 293 6.35 -5.17 -2.02
C GLU A 293 5.34 -4.14 -1.50
N ARG A 294 5.48 -3.70 -0.25
CA ARG A 294 4.63 -2.64 0.34
C ARG A 294 4.78 -1.30 -0.39
N LEU A 295 5.99 -0.99 -0.86
CA LEU A 295 6.23 0.22 -1.63
C LEU A 295 5.53 0.11 -2.98
N GLY A 296 5.53 -1.08 -3.57
CA GLY A 296 4.82 -1.41 -4.80
C GLY A 296 3.33 -1.12 -4.72
N GLU A 297 2.68 -1.44 -3.59
CA GLU A 297 1.29 -1.07 -3.33
C GLU A 297 1.09 0.46 -3.34
N SER A 298 2.00 1.21 -2.72
CA SER A 298 1.95 2.68 -2.70
C SER A 298 2.18 3.30 -4.08
N ILE A 299 3.09 2.73 -4.87
CA ILE A 299 3.30 3.09 -6.28
C ILE A 299 2.02 2.81 -7.07
N ALA A 300 1.45 1.60 -6.97
CA ALA A 300 0.21 1.23 -7.65
C ALA A 300 -0.94 2.20 -7.34
N SER A 301 -1.15 2.52 -6.06
CA SER A 301 -2.15 3.49 -5.61
C SER A 301 -1.97 4.88 -6.21
N THR A 302 -0.73 5.35 -6.30
CA THR A 302 -0.40 6.64 -6.91
C THR A 302 -0.72 6.63 -8.41
N PHE A 303 -0.30 5.60 -9.14
CA PHE A 303 -0.58 5.48 -10.58
C PHE A 303 -2.07 5.29 -10.86
N ALA A 304 -2.80 4.53 -10.04
CA ALA A 304 -4.25 4.40 -10.13
C ALA A 304 -4.96 5.75 -9.98
N SER A 305 -4.52 6.57 -9.01
CA SER A 305 -5.04 7.91 -8.78
C SER A 305 -4.75 8.84 -9.97
N VAL A 306 -3.55 8.79 -10.52
CA VAL A 306 -3.16 9.57 -11.71
C VAL A 306 -3.97 9.14 -12.95
N LYS A 307 -4.14 7.83 -13.20
CA LYS A 307 -4.95 7.27 -14.30
C LYS A 307 -6.40 7.74 -14.18
N THR A 308 -6.99 7.63 -13.00
CA THR A 308 -8.37 8.05 -12.70
C THR A 308 -8.56 9.56 -12.91
N SER A 309 -7.61 10.38 -12.45
CA SER A 309 -7.63 11.83 -12.64
C SER A 309 -7.58 12.21 -14.12
N ARG A 310 -6.70 11.58 -14.91
CA ARG A 310 -6.60 11.80 -16.37
C ARG A 310 -7.87 11.39 -17.10
N GLN A 311 -8.46 10.24 -16.77
CA GLN A 311 -9.74 9.79 -17.34
C GLN A 311 -10.87 10.77 -17.02
N THR A 312 -10.95 11.24 -15.76
CA THR A 312 -11.95 12.23 -15.33
C THR A 312 -11.82 13.53 -16.12
N GLN A 313 -10.59 14.03 -16.30
CA GLN A 313 -10.34 15.23 -17.11
C GLN A 313 -10.72 15.04 -18.59
N LYS A 314 -10.44 13.86 -19.17
CA LYS A 314 -10.83 13.54 -20.56
C LYS A 314 -12.34 13.54 -20.72
N LEU A 315 -13.06 12.81 -19.86
CA LEU A 315 -14.52 12.74 -19.87
C LEU A 315 -15.17 14.12 -19.66
N LEU A 316 -14.59 14.95 -18.78
CA LEU A 316 -15.06 16.32 -18.58
C LEU A 316 -14.92 17.17 -19.85
N ARG A 317 -13.79 17.07 -20.56
CA ARG A 317 -13.61 17.77 -21.85
C ARG A 317 -14.61 17.30 -22.91
N GLU A 318 -14.81 15.99 -23.03
CA GLU A 318 -15.79 15.40 -23.95
C GLU A 318 -17.22 15.87 -23.62
N SER A 319 -17.57 15.95 -22.32
CA SER A 319 -18.87 16.46 -21.88
C SER A 319 -19.08 17.93 -22.21
N ILE A 320 -18.06 18.78 -22.00
CA ILE A 320 -18.12 20.20 -22.38
C ILE A 320 -18.32 20.35 -23.89
N GLN A 321 -17.54 19.63 -24.70
CA GLN A 321 -17.62 19.69 -26.16
C GLN A 321 -19.00 19.21 -26.67
N LEU A 322 -19.52 18.12 -26.11
CA LEU A 322 -20.86 17.63 -26.45
C LEU A 322 -21.94 18.64 -26.09
N SER A 323 -21.82 19.33 -24.95
CA SER A 323 -22.76 20.37 -24.53
C SER A 323 -22.75 21.57 -25.48
N GLU A 324 -21.57 21.99 -25.97
CA GLU A 324 -21.45 23.05 -26.98
C GLU A 324 -22.10 22.64 -28.31
N GLN A 325 -21.88 21.40 -28.77
CA GLN A 325 -22.52 20.87 -29.97
C GLN A 325 -24.05 20.83 -29.86
N MET A 326 -24.57 20.40 -28.71
CA MET A 326 -26.00 20.40 -28.44
C MET A 326 -26.59 21.81 -28.48
N ARG A 327 -25.93 22.80 -27.87
CA ARG A 327 -26.37 24.21 -27.94
C ARG A 327 -26.38 24.75 -29.37
N ALA A 328 -25.39 24.40 -30.17
CA ALA A 328 -25.35 24.80 -31.59
C ALA A 328 -26.51 24.17 -32.37
N GLN A 329 -26.77 22.88 -32.17
CA GLN A 329 -27.93 22.19 -32.79
C GLN A 329 -29.26 22.76 -32.33
N GLU A 330 -29.40 23.12 -31.05
CA GLU A 330 -30.61 23.74 -30.52
C GLU A 330 -30.88 25.11 -31.18
N GLU A 331 -29.84 25.93 -31.34
CA GLU A 331 -29.97 27.23 -32.02
C GLU A 331 -30.29 27.07 -33.52
N GLU A 332 -29.64 26.13 -34.21
CA GLU A 332 -29.95 25.82 -35.61
C GLU A 332 -31.40 25.31 -35.76
N MET A 333 -31.85 24.43 -34.87
CA MET A 333 -33.24 23.96 -34.82
C MET A 333 -34.22 25.12 -34.57
N ARG A 334 -33.88 26.04 -33.67
CA ARG A 334 -34.71 27.23 -33.39
C ARG A 334 -34.82 28.12 -34.62
N GLN A 335 -33.72 28.38 -35.32
CA GLN A 335 -33.73 29.14 -36.57
C GLN A 335 -34.57 28.45 -37.66
N ASN A 336 -34.41 27.14 -37.83
CA ASN A 336 -35.22 26.36 -38.78
C ASN A 336 -36.72 26.41 -38.44
N LEU A 337 -37.08 26.37 -37.15
CA LEU A 337 -38.46 26.56 -36.68
C LEU A 337 -38.99 27.97 -37.01
N GLU A 338 -38.20 29.01 -36.78
CA GLU A 338 -38.58 30.39 -37.12
C GLU A 338 -38.78 30.58 -38.63
N GLU A 339 -37.88 30.06 -39.48
CA GLU A 339 -38.03 30.09 -40.93
C GLU A 339 -39.25 29.29 -41.41
N LEU A 340 -39.53 28.14 -40.80
CA LEU A 340 -40.68 27.31 -41.14
C LEU A 340 -42.00 28.01 -40.79
N VAL A 341 -42.07 28.68 -39.63
CA VAL A 341 -43.21 29.51 -39.27
C VAL A 341 -43.40 30.66 -40.27
N ALA A 342 -42.32 31.38 -40.61
CA ALA A 342 -42.39 32.46 -41.60
C ALA A 342 -42.85 31.96 -42.99
N THR A 343 -42.35 30.81 -43.43
CA THR A 343 -42.74 30.18 -44.70
C THR A 343 -44.22 29.77 -44.66
N GLN A 344 -44.69 29.21 -43.54
CA GLN A 344 -46.08 28.83 -43.36
C GLN A 344 -47.02 30.05 -43.39
N GLU A 345 -46.63 31.16 -42.75
CA GLU A 345 -47.36 32.42 -42.82
C GLU A 345 -47.40 32.99 -44.26
N GLU A 346 -46.30 32.91 -45.00
CA GLU A 346 -46.23 33.36 -46.40
C GLU A 346 -47.12 32.49 -47.31
N VAL A 347 -47.08 31.18 -47.15
CA VAL A 347 -47.93 30.23 -47.88
C VAL A 347 -49.41 30.50 -47.57
N GLN A 348 -49.77 30.70 -46.30
CA GLN A 348 -51.15 31.07 -45.94
C GLN A 348 -51.57 32.38 -46.59
N ARG A 349 -50.70 33.39 -46.63
CA ARG A 349 -50.98 34.66 -47.29
C ARG A 349 -51.19 34.49 -48.81
N LYS A 350 -50.31 33.73 -49.47
CA LYS A 350 -50.45 33.40 -50.91
C LYS A 350 -51.72 32.60 -51.19
N ASN A 351 -52.06 31.63 -50.35
CA ASN A 351 -53.30 30.86 -50.50
C ASN A 351 -54.55 31.75 -50.37
N ARG A 352 -54.57 32.69 -49.42
CA ARG A 352 -55.66 33.67 -49.33
C ARG A 352 -55.76 34.52 -50.60
N LEU A 353 -54.63 35.04 -51.08
CA LEU A 353 -54.60 35.82 -52.33
C LEU A 353 -55.10 35.01 -53.53
N ILE A 354 -54.70 33.74 -53.64
CA ILE A 354 -55.16 32.83 -54.70
C ILE A 354 -56.67 32.58 -54.57
N GLU A 355 -57.17 32.37 -53.36
CA GLU A 355 -58.62 32.17 -53.14
C GLU A 355 -59.41 33.44 -53.48
N ASP A 356 -58.89 34.62 -53.15
CA ASP A 356 -59.47 35.91 -53.53
C ASP A 356 -59.48 36.08 -55.06
N GLN A 357 -58.35 35.82 -55.73
CA GLN A 357 -58.25 35.86 -57.20
C GLN A 357 -59.19 34.86 -57.88
N LYS A 358 -59.31 33.66 -57.32
CA LYS A 358 -60.23 32.63 -57.81
C LYS A 358 -61.67 33.10 -57.68
N SER A 359 -62.05 33.70 -56.55
CA SER A 359 -63.38 34.29 -56.35
C SER A 359 -63.67 35.41 -57.36
N GLU A 360 -62.72 36.30 -57.62
CA GLU A 360 -62.83 37.34 -58.65
C GLU A 360 -62.98 36.74 -60.06
N LEU A 361 -62.21 35.70 -60.39
CA LEU A 361 -62.30 34.96 -61.65
C LEU A 361 -63.65 34.25 -61.80
N GLU A 362 -64.17 33.65 -60.74
CA GLU A 362 -65.49 33.01 -60.73
C GLU A 362 -66.59 34.06 -60.95
N GLN A 363 -66.49 35.24 -60.33
CA GLN A 363 -67.42 36.34 -60.56
C GLN A 363 -67.38 36.84 -62.02
N THR A 364 -66.19 37.08 -62.56
CA THR A 364 -66.04 37.49 -63.97
C THR A 364 -66.52 36.41 -64.93
N LEU A 365 -66.30 35.12 -64.62
CA LEU A 365 -66.84 34.01 -65.42
C LEU A 365 -68.37 33.99 -65.39
N ILE A 366 -69.00 34.23 -64.24
CA ILE A 366 -70.46 34.35 -64.13
C ILE A 366 -70.96 35.54 -64.97
N GLU A 367 -70.26 36.68 -64.93
CA GLU A 367 -70.62 37.86 -65.69
C GLU A 367 -70.50 37.63 -67.21
N GLU A 368 -69.41 37.00 -67.67
CA GLU A 368 -69.22 36.64 -69.07
C GLU A 368 -70.25 35.60 -69.54
N LYS A 369 -70.57 34.59 -68.73
CA LYS A 369 -71.66 33.66 -69.04
C LYS A 369 -73.00 34.38 -69.23
N ARG A 370 -73.33 35.34 -68.36
CA ARG A 370 -74.55 36.16 -68.52
C ARG A 370 -74.53 36.97 -69.81
N LYS A 371 -73.37 37.53 -70.22
CA LYS A 371 -73.25 38.22 -71.51
C LYS A 371 -73.46 37.28 -72.68
N VAL A 372 -72.88 36.09 -72.65
CA VAL A 372 -73.07 35.06 -73.69
C VAL A 372 -74.54 34.67 -73.78
N GLU A 373 -75.21 34.37 -72.67
CA GLU A 373 -76.65 34.06 -72.63
C GLU A 373 -77.51 35.20 -73.21
N LEU A 374 -77.16 36.45 -72.90
CA LEU A 374 -77.83 37.63 -73.45
C LEU A 374 -77.64 37.74 -74.97
N LEU A 375 -76.41 37.56 -75.45
CA LEU A 375 -76.09 37.58 -76.88
C LEU A 375 -76.81 36.44 -77.62
N GLU A 376 -76.84 35.24 -77.06
CA GLU A 376 -77.60 34.11 -77.62
C GLU A 376 -79.11 34.40 -77.66
N SER A 377 -79.66 35.06 -76.65
CA SER A 377 -81.06 35.51 -76.66
C SER A 377 -81.31 36.57 -77.74
N GLN A 378 -80.38 37.52 -77.92
CA GLN A 378 -80.46 38.52 -78.98
C GLN A 378 -80.38 37.88 -80.37
N GLN A 379 -79.48 36.91 -80.55
CA GLN A 379 -79.31 36.17 -81.79
C GLN A 379 -80.55 35.35 -82.12
N ARG A 380 -81.13 34.62 -81.16
CA ARG A 380 -82.43 33.95 -81.33
C ARG A 380 -83.54 34.92 -81.73
N GLY A 381 -83.57 36.11 -81.14
CA GLY A 381 -84.54 37.15 -81.50
C GLY A 381 -84.35 37.70 -82.93
N LEU A 382 -83.10 37.82 -83.38
CA LEU A 382 -82.76 38.20 -84.75
C LEU A 382 -83.14 37.10 -85.74
N ASP A 383 -82.84 35.84 -85.42
CA ASP A 383 -83.20 34.69 -86.26
C ASP A 383 -84.72 34.59 -86.43
N MET A 384 -85.50 34.80 -85.37
CA MET A 384 -86.96 34.88 -85.47
C MET A 384 -87.42 36.03 -86.38
N LYS A 385 -86.79 37.20 -86.32
CA LYS A 385 -87.10 38.33 -87.22
C LYS A 385 -86.74 38.02 -88.67
N ILE A 386 -85.59 37.38 -88.91
CA ILE A 386 -85.18 36.94 -90.25
C ILE A 386 -86.23 35.97 -90.80
N GLN A 387 -86.66 34.99 -89.99
CA GLN A 387 -87.70 34.05 -90.38
C GLN A 387 -89.03 34.75 -90.70
N MET A 388 -89.49 35.67 -89.85
CA MET A 388 -90.70 36.46 -90.11
C MET A 388 -90.60 37.28 -91.40
N LEU A 389 -89.44 37.86 -91.70
CA LEU A 389 -89.22 38.59 -92.94
C LEU A 389 -89.21 37.67 -94.16
N GLN A 390 -88.61 36.49 -94.05
CA GLN A 390 -88.64 35.47 -95.11
C GLN A 390 -90.08 35.00 -95.38
N ASP A 391 -90.84 34.69 -94.32
CA ASP A 391 -92.24 34.32 -94.44
C ASP A 391 -93.05 35.45 -95.09
N ARG A 392 -92.79 36.72 -94.73
CA ARG A 392 -93.44 37.88 -95.33
C ARG A 392 -93.05 38.11 -96.79
N ILE A 393 -91.79 37.88 -97.16
CA ILE A 393 -91.35 37.92 -98.55
C ILE A 393 -92.07 36.84 -99.35
N GLN A 394 -92.17 35.62 -98.83
CA GLN A 394 -92.90 34.52 -99.47
C GLN A 394 -94.39 34.84 -99.64
N GLU A 395 -94.99 35.49 -98.65
CA GLU A 395 -96.38 35.94 -98.68
C GLU A 395 -96.60 36.99 -99.77
N LEU A 396 -95.70 37.97 -99.86
CA LEU A 396 -95.72 39.01 -100.90
C LEU A 396 -95.45 38.43 -102.30
N GLU A 397 -94.57 37.43 -102.42
CA GLU A 397 -94.35 36.72 -103.69
C GLU A 397 -95.62 35.98 -104.13
N ASN A 398 -96.32 35.32 -103.20
CA ASN A 398 -97.59 34.67 -103.46
C ASN A 398 -98.68 35.68 -103.85
N GLU A 399 -98.75 36.83 -103.19
CA GLU A 399 -99.64 37.94 -103.59
C GLU A 399 -99.28 38.47 -104.98
N ASN A 400 -97.99 38.62 -105.30
CA ASN A 400 -97.55 39.07 -106.62
C ASN A 400 -97.90 38.06 -107.72
N ILE A 401 -97.78 36.76 -107.45
CA ILE A 401 -98.23 35.68 -108.35
C ILE A 401 -99.75 35.77 -108.56
N LEU A 402 -100.52 36.06 -107.50
CA LEU A 402 -101.98 36.22 -107.57
C LEU A 402 -102.37 37.47 -108.37
N ILE A 403 -101.69 38.59 -108.16
CA ILE A 403 -101.89 39.84 -108.90
C ILE A 403 -101.53 39.65 -110.38
N LYS A 404 -100.44 38.94 -110.70
CA LYS A 404 -100.10 38.58 -112.09
C LYS A 404 -101.19 37.74 -112.75
N LYS A 405 -101.73 36.74 -112.05
CA LYS A 405 -102.88 35.96 -112.53
C LYS A 405 -104.13 36.83 -112.72
N GLN A 406 -104.39 37.79 -111.84
CA GLN A 406 -105.50 38.75 -112.02
C GLN A 406 -105.25 39.69 -113.21
N ARG A 407 -104.01 40.13 -113.45
CA ARG A 407 -103.63 40.94 -114.62
C ARG A 407 -103.84 40.18 -115.93
N GLU A 408 -103.44 38.91 -115.99
CA GLU A 408 -103.69 38.02 -117.14
C GLU A 408 -105.18 37.74 -117.37
N GLN A 409 -106.02 37.81 -116.32
CA GLN A 409 -107.47 37.73 -116.45
C GLN A 409 -108.13 39.03 -116.94
N TRP A 410 -107.55 40.19 -116.64
CA TRP A 410 -108.05 41.50 -117.10
C TRP A 410 -107.60 41.83 -118.54
N GLU A 411 -106.43 41.36 -118.97
CA GLU A 411 -105.95 41.49 -120.36
C GLU A 411 -106.68 40.57 -121.36
N ASN A 412 -107.51 39.62 -120.88
CA ASN A 412 -108.34 38.74 -121.71
C ASN A 412 -109.82 39.17 -121.77
N GLN A 413 -110.19 40.35 -121.26
CA GLN A 413 -111.60 40.79 -121.25
C GLN A 413 -111.94 42.15 -121.88
N VAL A 414 -110.99 43.01 -122.25
CA VAL A 414 -111.15 44.20 -123.14
C VAL A 414 -109.78 44.55 -123.69
#